data_AF-A0A7Y2CL62-F1
#
_entry.id   AF-A0A7Y2CL62-F1
#
_cell.length_a   1.000
_cell.length_b   1.000
_cell.length_c   1.000
_cell.angle_alpha   90.00
_cell.angle_beta   90.00
_cell.angle_gamma   90.00
#
_symmetry.space_group_name_H-M   'P 1'
#
loop_
_entity.id
_entity.type
_entity.pdbx_description
1 polymer ?
#
loop_
_entity_poly.entity_id
_entity_poly.type
_entity_poly.pdbx_seq_one_letter_code
_entity_poly.pdbx_strand_id
1 'polypeptide(L)'
;MISRILTGVLALGLIVTAHFAGERAGAYRAGPSDDAELMYLPAGPILRLAAFGHRNFLADLVWLSVIQYYGEQKLSGENYAQAERLFQAIYDLDPHFDGATRFGALVLAQDAGSPEGGIALLDRAARDHPDRWEFPFDRGFIQQTVQK
;
A
#
# COMPACT_ATOMS: atom_id res chain seq x y z
N MET A 1 -25.26 25.10 -10.67
CA MET A 1 -24.43 24.85 -9.48
C MET A 1 -23.66 23.54 -9.57
N ILE A 2 -24.31 22.43 -9.98
CA ILE A 2 -23.71 21.08 -10.12
C ILE A 2 -22.54 21.03 -11.13
N SER A 3 -22.65 21.74 -12.26
CA SER A 3 -21.56 21.78 -13.27
C SER A 3 -20.26 22.37 -12.74
N ARG A 4 -20.28 23.35 -11.82
CA ARG A 4 -19.06 23.95 -11.25
C ARG A 4 -18.34 23.01 -10.28
N ILE A 5 -19.10 22.16 -9.58
CA ILE A 5 -18.56 21.13 -8.69
C ILE A 5 -17.93 20.01 -9.54
N LEU A 6 -18.61 19.61 -10.64
CA LEU A 6 -18.11 18.59 -11.56
C LEU A 6 -16.80 19.00 -12.25
N THR A 7 -16.71 20.25 -12.72
CA THR A 7 -15.48 20.79 -13.32
C THR A 7 -14.36 20.91 -12.30
N GLY A 8 -14.68 21.23 -11.04
CA GLY A 8 -13.70 21.29 -9.95
C GLY A 8 -13.09 19.92 -9.63
N VAL A 9 -13.92 18.87 -9.58
CA VAL A 9 -13.46 17.49 -9.33
C VAL A 9 -12.63 16.96 -10.50
N LEU A 10 -13.04 17.25 -11.75
CA LEU A 10 -12.27 16.87 -12.95
C LEU A 10 -10.93 17.61 -13.04
N ALA A 11 -10.90 18.92 -12.71
CA ALA A 11 -9.66 19.70 -12.69
C ALA A 11 -8.72 19.22 -11.59
N LEU A 12 -9.23 18.88 -10.41
CA LEU A 12 -8.43 18.32 -9.33
C LEU A 12 -7.87 16.95 -9.71
N GLY A 13 -8.69 16.09 -10.33
CA GLY A 13 -8.25 14.80 -10.86
C GLY A 13 -7.14 14.91 -11.91
N LEU A 14 -7.23 15.89 -12.81
CA LEU A 14 -6.21 16.21 -13.83
C LEU A 14 -4.92 16.78 -13.22
N ILE A 15 -5.02 17.62 -12.20
CA ILE A 15 -3.85 18.17 -11.50
C ILE A 15 -3.11 17.06 -10.74
N VAL A 16 -3.85 16.15 -10.09
CA VAL A 16 -3.27 14.99 -9.40
C VAL A 16 -2.58 14.07 -10.42
N THR A 17 -3.23 13.74 -11.55
CA THR A 17 -2.60 12.90 -12.59
C THR A 17 -1.38 13.58 -13.23
N ALA A 18 -1.42 14.89 -13.44
CA ALA A 18 -0.29 15.64 -14.00
C ALA A 18 0.89 15.74 -13.02
N HIS A 19 0.64 15.92 -11.72
CA HIS A 19 1.68 15.86 -10.69
C HIS A 19 2.32 14.48 -10.61
N PHE A 20 1.50 13.42 -10.57
CA PHE A 20 1.99 12.04 -10.57
C PHE A 20 2.80 11.69 -11.84
N ALA A 21 2.41 12.24 -13.01
CA ALA A 21 3.17 12.04 -14.25
C ALA A 21 4.49 12.82 -14.27
N GLY A 22 4.52 14.03 -13.71
CA GLY A 22 5.71 14.87 -13.62
C GLY A 22 6.77 14.31 -12.67
N GLU A 23 6.35 13.76 -11.54
CA GLU A 23 7.24 13.11 -10.57
C GLU A 23 7.86 11.81 -11.12
N ARG A 24 7.09 11.04 -11.91
CA ARG A 24 7.59 9.86 -12.63
C ARG A 24 8.68 10.16 -13.66
N ALA A 25 8.59 11.30 -14.35
CA ALA A 25 9.63 11.72 -15.29
C ALA A 25 10.94 12.14 -14.58
N GLY A 26 10.86 12.60 -13.33
CA GLY A 26 12.02 12.90 -12.48
C GLY A 26 12.67 11.65 -11.89
N ALA A 27 11.86 10.68 -11.44
CA ALA A 27 12.32 9.45 -10.78
C ALA A 27 13.16 8.54 -11.70
N TYR A 28 12.90 8.54 -13.02
CA TYR A 28 13.71 7.77 -13.99
C TYR A 28 15.19 8.21 -14.08
N ARG A 29 15.56 9.38 -13.53
CA ARG A 29 16.94 9.91 -13.58
C ARG A 29 17.75 9.67 -12.32
N ALA A 30 17.12 9.33 -11.19
CA ALA A 30 17.81 9.11 -9.93
C ALA A 30 17.76 7.62 -9.57
N GLY A 31 18.92 6.98 -9.50
CA GLY A 31 19.06 5.60 -9.03
C GLY A 31 18.58 5.42 -7.57
N PRO A 32 18.51 4.16 -7.07
CA PRO A 32 17.84 3.84 -5.82
C PRO A 32 18.55 4.54 -4.67
N SER A 33 17.87 5.52 -4.10
CA SER A 33 18.30 6.28 -2.93
C SER A 33 17.10 6.47 -2.02
N ASP A 34 17.39 6.67 -0.73
CA ASP A 34 16.43 6.89 0.35
C ASP A 34 15.44 8.05 0.07
N ASP A 35 15.65 8.86 -0.98
CA ASP A 35 14.69 9.85 -1.45
C ASP A 35 13.41 9.24 -2.05
N ALA A 36 13.45 7.99 -2.53
CA ALA A 36 12.24 7.25 -2.90
C ALA A 36 11.32 6.98 -1.69
N GLU A 37 11.89 6.99 -0.49
CA GLU A 37 11.21 6.86 0.81
C GLU A 37 10.36 8.11 1.13
N LEU A 38 10.73 9.28 0.59
CA LEU A 38 10.01 10.55 0.70
C LEU A 38 9.05 10.82 -0.47
N MET A 39 9.25 10.15 -1.60
CA MET A 39 8.47 10.39 -2.83
C MET A 39 7.04 9.79 -2.76
N TYR A 40 6.80 8.80 -1.88
CA TYR A 40 5.49 8.15 -1.73
C TYR A 40 4.74 8.51 -0.42
N LEU A 41 5.37 9.26 0.49
CA LEU A 41 4.73 9.83 1.67
C LEU A 41 4.99 11.36 1.71
N PRO A 42 4.03 12.23 1.34
CA PRO A 42 4.23 13.68 1.48
C PRO A 42 4.41 14.07 2.96
N ALA A 43 5.66 14.30 3.36
CA ALA A 43 6.10 14.43 4.76
C ALA A 43 5.55 15.64 5.53
N GLY A 44 4.89 16.62 4.90
CA GLY A 44 4.44 17.83 5.60
C GLY A 44 3.01 17.77 6.16
N PRO A 45 1.99 17.47 5.33
CA PRO A 45 0.59 17.44 5.76
C PRO A 45 0.18 16.11 6.42
N ILE A 46 0.73 14.99 5.96
CA ILE A 46 0.42 13.63 6.46
C ILE A 46 0.95 13.45 7.89
N LEU A 47 2.16 13.92 8.18
CA LEU A 47 2.70 13.92 9.55
C LEU A 47 1.88 14.79 10.52
N ARG A 48 1.28 15.89 10.03
CA ARG A 48 0.34 16.71 10.80
C ARG A 48 -0.97 15.98 11.05
N LEU A 49 -1.48 15.24 10.06
CA LEU A 49 -2.71 14.47 10.20
C LEU A 49 -2.53 13.24 11.11
N ALA A 50 -1.32 12.66 11.14
CA ALA A 50 -0.91 11.65 12.12
C ALA A 50 -0.96 12.18 13.55
N ALA A 51 -0.50 13.43 13.74
CA ALA A 51 -0.54 14.11 15.03
C ALA A 51 -1.98 14.43 15.50
N PHE A 52 -2.98 14.46 14.60
CA PHE A 52 -4.39 14.68 14.95
C PHE A 52 -5.18 13.38 15.24
N GLY A 53 -4.54 12.21 15.20
CA GLY A 53 -5.16 10.94 15.62
C GLY A 53 -5.96 10.19 14.54
N HIS A 54 -5.94 10.65 13.29
CA HIS A 54 -6.65 10.00 12.17
C HIS A 54 -5.80 8.93 11.49
N ARG A 55 -5.39 7.90 12.25
CA ARG A 55 -4.50 6.84 11.74
C ARG A 55 -5.12 6.03 10.60
N ASN A 56 -6.42 5.74 10.64
CA ASN A 56 -7.11 5.02 9.57
C ASN A 56 -7.08 5.78 8.24
N PHE A 57 -7.31 7.10 8.29
CA PHE A 57 -7.20 7.93 7.08
C PHE A 57 -5.77 7.97 6.53
N LEU A 58 -4.76 7.89 7.39
CA LEU A 58 -3.39 7.74 6.93
C LEU A 58 -3.13 6.38 6.31
N ALA A 59 -3.68 5.30 6.88
CA ALA A 59 -3.63 3.98 6.29
C ALA A 59 -4.22 4.00 4.87
N ASP A 60 -5.34 4.71 4.65
CA ASP A 60 -5.94 4.90 3.32
C ASP A 60 -5.00 5.64 2.35
N LEU A 61 -4.34 6.71 2.80
CA LEU A 61 -3.39 7.44 1.95
C LEU A 61 -2.17 6.58 1.60
N VAL A 62 -1.62 5.87 2.58
CA VAL A 62 -0.50 4.94 2.35
C VAL A 62 -0.96 3.82 1.41
N TRP A 63 -2.16 3.28 1.58
CA TRP A 63 -2.74 2.28 0.70
C TRP A 63 -2.82 2.74 -0.76
N LEU A 64 -3.26 3.97 -1.01
CA LEU A 64 -3.26 4.54 -2.37
C LEU A 64 -1.84 4.60 -2.96
N SER A 65 -0.81 4.92 -2.17
CA SER A 65 0.58 4.86 -2.63
C SER A 65 1.02 3.41 -2.91
N VAL A 66 0.64 2.47 -2.06
CA VAL A 66 1.04 1.06 -2.16
C VAL A 66 0.44 0.36 -3.37
N ILE A 67 -0.82 0.60 -3.72
CA ILE A 67 -1.41 0.01 -4.94
C ILE A 67 -0.75 0.53 -6.21
N GLN A 68 -0.32 1.80 -6.21
CA GLN A 68 0.39 2.39 -7.33
C GLN A 68 1.80 1.81 -7.46
N TYR A 69 2.50 1.67 -6.33
CA TYR A 69 3.78 0.95 -6.26
C TYR A 69 3.65 -0.47 -6.81
N TYR A 70 2.69 -1.25 -6.31
CA TYR A 70 2.46 -2.62 -6.76
C TYR A 70 2.20 -2.68 -8.28
N GLY A 71 1.31 -1.82 -8.80
CA GLY A 71 1.00 -1.75 -10.21
C GLY A 71 2.22 -1.40 -11.07
N GLU A 72 3.07 -0.49 -10.60
CA GLU A 72 4.31 -0.11 -11.29
C GLU A 72 5.32 -1.26 -11.33
N GLN A 73 5.50 -1.98 -10.22
CA GLN A 73 6.38 -3.16 -10.20
C GLN A 73 5.87 -4.26 -11.13
N LYS A 74 4.55 -4.47 -11.18
CA LYS A 74 3.94 -5.47 -12.06
C LYS A 74 4.15 -5.16 -13.54
N LEU A 75 4.31 -3.88 -13.90
CA LEU A 75 4.52 -3.44 -15.29
C LEU A 75 6.01 -3.29 -15.66
N SER A 76 6.89 -3.00 -14.70
CA SER A 76 8.26 -2.52 -14.97
C SER A 76 9.38 -3.53 -14.71
N GLY A 77 9.13 -4.63 -13.98
CA GLY A 77 10.16 -5.67 -13.77
C GLY A 77 10.14 -6.40 -12.43
N GLU A 78 9.00 -6.42 -11.73
CA GLU A 78 8.72 -7.23 -10.54
C GLU A 78 9.76 -7.09 -9.40
N ASN A 79 10.10 -5.86 -9.00
CA ASN A 79 10.93 -5.61 -7.81
C ASN A 79 10.10 -5.17 -6.60
N TYR A 80 9.76 -6.12 -5.73
CA TYR A 80 8.91 -5.91 -4.56
C TYR A 80 9.67 -5.66 -3.24
N ALA A 81 10.91 -5.16 -3.30
CA ALA A 81 11.78 -5.01 -2.12
C ALA A 81 11.21 -4.14 -0.98
N GLN A 82 10.21 -3.29 -1.25
CA GLN A 82 9.57 -2.43 -0.25
C GLN A 82 8.22 -2.99 0.24
N ALA A 83 7.65 -4.00 -0.42
CA ALA A 83 6.29 -4.46 -0.17
C ALA A 83 6.06 -4.83 1.30
N GLU A 84 6.98 -5.56 1.93
CA GLU A 84 6.82 -6.04 3.29
C GLU A 84 6.73 -4.88 4.29
N ARG A 85 7.66 -3.92 4.19
CA ARG A 85 7.65 -2.74 5.05
C ARG A 85 6.38 -1.90 4.84
N LEU A 86 5.95 -1.74 3.59
CA LEU A 86 4.75 -0.96 3.26
C LEU A 86 3.47 -1.58 3.83
N PHE A 87 3.29 -2.90 3.69
CA PHE A 87 2.11 -3.57 4.22
C PHE A 87 2.11 -3.65 5.75
N GLN A 88 3.27 -3.82 6.39
CA GLN A 88 3.37 -3.72 7.85
C GLN A 88 3.03 -2.30 8.33
N ALA A 89 3.48 -1.25 7.63
CA ALA A 89 3.14 0.12 7.98
C ALA A 89 1.64 0.41 7.87
N ILE A 90 0.96 -0.10 6.84
CA ILE A 90 -0.50 0.01 6.74
C ILE A 90 -1.17 -0.71 7.91
N TYR A 91 -0.73 -1.92 8.24
CA TYR A 91 -1.28 -2.69 9.35
C TYR A 91 -1.07 -2.01 10.72
N ASP A 92 0.10 -1.41 10.95
CA ASP A 92 0.40 -0.63 12.16
C ASP A 92 -0.44 0.66 12.27
N LEU A 93 -0.87 1.21 11.14
CA LEU A 93 -1.76 2.38 11.10
C LEU A 93 -3.22 2.00 11.34
N ASP A 94 -3.71 0.94 10.68
CA ASP A 94 -5.08 0.46 10.82
C ASP A 94 -5.16 -1.08 10.75
N PRO A 95 -5.13 -1.76 11.92
CA PRO A 95 -5.28 -3.22 11.99
C PRO A 95 -6.63 -3.73 11.45
N HIS A 96 -7.67 -2.89 11.39
CA HIS A 96 -8.99 -3.26 10.89
C HIS A 96 -9.10 -3.13 9.36
N PHE A 97 -8.03 -2.71 8.68
CA PHE A 97 -8.01 -2.61 7.22
C PHE A 97 -7.75 -3.98 6.60
N ASP A 98 -8.74 -4.89 6.72
CA ASP A 98 -8.60 -6.29 6.29
C ASP A 98 -8.24 -6.41 4.81
N GLY A 99 -8.84 -5.56 3.95
CA GLY A 99 -8.58 -5.58 2.52
C GLY A 99 -7.12 -5.38 2.18
N ALA A 100 -6.48 -4.37 2.79
CA ALA A 100 -5.06 -4.10 2.59
C ALA A 100 -4.17 -5.20 3.20
N THR A 101 -4.55 -5.72 4.37
CA THR A 101 -3.84 -6.81 5.05
C THR A 101 -3.81 -8.09 4.21
N ARG A 102 -4.97 -8.53 3.74
CA ARG A 102 -5.12 -9.74 2.92
C ARG A 102 -4.43 -9.59 1.57
N PHE A 103 -4.62 -8.44 0.91
CA PHE A 103 -3.93 -8.14 -0.34
C PHE A 103 -2.41 -8.15 -0.14
N GLY A 104 -1.91 -7.50 0.91
CA GLY A 104 -0.49 -7.47 1.23
C GLY A 104 0.09 -8.85 1.46
N ALA A 105 -0.60 -9.71 2.21
CA ALA A 105 -0.17 -11.08 2.43
C ALA A 105 -0.04 -11.89 1.13
N LEU A 106 -1.01 -11.73 0.21
CA LEU A 106 -0.98 -12.39 -1.09
C LEU A 106 0.14 -11.87 -1.99
N VAL A 107 0.32 -10.54 -2.06
CA VAL A 107 1.42 -9.93 -2.83
C VAL A 107 2.78 -10.39 -2.29
N LEU A 108 2.94 -10.42 -0.96
CA LEU A 108 4.18 -10.89 -0.35
C LEU A 108 4.49 -12.34 -0.71
N ALA A 109 3.49 -13.20 -0.64
CA ALA A 109 3.67 -14.60 -0.95
C ALA A 109 3.88 -14.88 -2.43
N GLN A 110 3.05 -14.31 -3.30
CA GLN A 110 2.98 -14.70 -4.71
C GLN A 110 3.93 -13.92 -5.61
N ASP A 111 4.09 -12.62 -5.36
CA ASP A 111 4.84 -11.73 -6.24
C ASP A 111 6.19 -11.34 -5.63
N ALA A 112 6.25 -11.08 -4.32
CA ALA A 112 7.48 -10.62 -3.66
C ALA A 112 8.45 -11.74 -3.25
N GLY A 113 8.06 -13.01 -3.42
CA GLY A 113 8.88 -14.16 -3.03
C GLY A 113 9.09 -14.26 -1.51
N SER A 114 8.20 -13.68 -0.70
CA SER A 114 8.19 -13.77 0.77
C SER A 114 6.89 -14.42 1.29
N PRO A 115 6.68 -15.74 1.06
CA PRO A 115 5.55 -16.48 1.63
C PRO A 115 5.50 -16.38 3.16
N GLU A 116 6.66 -16.43 3.80
CA GLU A 116 6.80 -16.35 5.24
C GLU A 116 6.37 -14.98 5.77
N GLY A 117 6.72 -13.89 5.06
CA GLY A 117 6.28 -12.54 5.40
C GLY A 117 4.76 -12.37 5.29
N GLY A 118 4.16 -12.93 4.23
CA GLY A 118 2.70 -12.95 4.07
C GLY A 118 1.98 -13.75 5.17
N ILE A 119 2.49 -14.94 5.50
CA ILE A 119 1.97 -15.76 6.61
C ILE A 119 2.12 -15.03 7.94
N ALA A 120 3.27 -14.40 8.21
CA ALA A 120 3.50 -13.68 9.45
C ALA A 120 2.53 -12.50 9.64
N LEU A 121 2.22 -11.77 8.56
CA LEU A 121 1.21 -10.70 8.57
C LEU A 121 -0.18 -11.26 8.89
N LEU A 122 -0.59 -12.37 8.25
CA LEU A 122 -1.89 -13.01 8.53
C LEU A 122 -1.97 -13.60 9.94
N ASP A 123 -0.89 -14.22 10.42
CA ASP A 123 -0.82 -14.77 11.78
C ASP A 123 -0.95 -13.67 12.83
N ARG A 124 -0.35 -12.49 12.57
CA ARG A 124 -0.56 -11.30 13.41
C ARG A 124 -2.01 -10.84 13.36
N ALA A 125 -2.57 -10.68 12.17
CA ALA A 125 -3.96 -10.26 11.99
C ALA A 125 -4.98 -11.21 12.64
N ALA A 126 -4.76 -12.51 12.57
CA ALA A 126 -5.60 -13.52 13.22
C ALA A 126 -5.50 -13.49 14.75
N ARG A 127 -4.35 -13.08 15.32
CA ARG A 127 -4.22 -12.88 16.78
C ARG A 127 -4.97 -11.63 17.25
N ASP A 128 -4.87 -10.55 16.47
CA ASP A 128 -5.49 -9.27 16.82
C ASP A 128 -7.01 -9.29 16.57
N HIS A 129 -7.48 -10.09 15.60
CA HIS A 129 -8.88 -10.23 15.20
C HIS A 129 -9.31 -11.70 15.01
N PRO A 130 -9.50 -12.46 16.12
CA PRO A 130 -9.71 -13.91 16.08
C PRO A 130 -11.06 -14.35 15.48
N ASP A 131 -12.02 -13.44 15.33
CA ASP A 131 -13.32 -13.67 14.70
C ASP A 131 -13.26 -13.61 13.16
N ARG A 132 -12.14 -13.16 12.59
CA ARG A 132 -11.94 -13.04 11.14
C ARG A 132 -11.39 -14.33 10.55
N TRP A 133 -12.30 -15.14 10.01
CA TRP A 133 -11.98 -16.42 9.38
C TRP A 133 -11.17 -16.27 8.08
N GLU A 134 -11.15 -15.09 7.46
CA GLU A 134 -10.44 -14.85 6.21
C GLU A 134 -8.92 -14.98 6.37
N PHE A 135 -8.36 -14.57 7.52
CA PHE A 135 -6.93 -14.65 7.77
C PHE A 135 -6.40 -16.10 7.82
N PRO A 136 -6.98 -17.02 8.61
CA PRO A 136 -6.56 -18.42 8.57
C PRO A 136 -6.86 -19.09 7.22
N PHE A 137 -7.92 -18.68 6.51
CA PHE A 137 -8.19 -19.16 5.16
C PHE A 137 -7.08 -18.76 4.17
N ASP A 138 -6.75 -17.47 4.09
CA ASP A 138 -5.71 -16.96 3.18
C ASP A 138 -4.34 -17.54 3.53
N ARG A 139 -4.07 -17.76 4.83
CA ARG A 139 -2.84 -18.43 5.29
C ARG A 139 -2.75 -19.84 4.74
N GLY A 140 -3.81 -20.63 4.87
CA GLY A 140 -3.87 -21.98 4.30
C GLY A 140 -3.75 -21.97 2.78
N PHE A 141 -4.34 -20.98 2.12
CA PHE A 141 -4.20 -20.79 0.67
C PHE A 141 -2.75 -20.54 0.26
N ILE A 142 -2.03 -19.65 0.94
CA ILE A 142 -0.60 -19.38 0.67
C ILE A 142 0.23 -20.66 0.85
N GLN A 143 0.02 -21.38 1.95
CA GLN A 143 0.75 -22.62 2.23
C GLN A 143 0.52 -23.67 1.14
N GLN A 144 -0.71 -23.83 0.65
CA GLN A 144 -1.04 -24.82 -0.38
C GLN A 144 -0.53 -24.44 -1.78
N THR A 145 -0.46 -23.14 -2.09
CA THR A 145 -0.20 -22.66 -3.46
C THR A 145 1.24 -22.26 -3.72
N VAL A 146 1.96 -21.78 -2.70
CA VAL A 146 3.30 -21.21 -2.86
C VAL A 146 4.40 -22.08 -2.24
N GLN A 147 4.15 -22.74 -1.10
CA GLN A 147 5.11 -23.64 -0.46
C GLN A 147 4.92 -25.08 -0.97
N LYS A 148 5.61 -25.47 -2.05
CA LYS A 148 5.74 -26.87 -2.50
C LYS A 148 7.16 -27.39 -2.33
#